data_AF-A0A3D4QNY9-F1
#
_entry.id   AF-A0A3D4QNY9-F1
#
_cell.length_a   1.000
_cell.length_b   1.000
_cell.length_c   1.000
_cell.angle_alpha   90.00
_cell.angle_beta   90.00
_cell.angle_gamma   90.00
#
_symmetry.space_group_name_H-M   'P 1'
#
loop_
_entity.id
_entity.type
_entity.pdbx_description
1 polymer ?
#
loop_
_entity_poly.entity_id
_entity_poly.type
_entity_poly.pdbx_seq_one_letter_code
_entity_poly.pdbx_strand_id
1 'polypeptide(L)'
;GMEELGRGLKGITALAGQSGTGKSSIINRLYPSLDLKIGDISKKQKRGRHTTRHVELLNLLYGGMIVDTPGFSQMDLADCEPSELQECYPEYEKYRHKCYFNS
;
A
#
# COMPACT_ATOMS: atom_id res chain seq x y z
N GLY A 1 0.01 7.44 17.85
CA GLY A 1 -0.20 6.39 16.83
C GLY A 1 -1.19 6.84 15.77
N MET A 2 -2.46 6.43 15.85
CA MET A 2 -3.43 6.66 14.77
C MET A 2 -3.72 8.13 14.47
N GLU A 3 -3.77 8.98 15.50
CA GLU A 3 -3.96 10.42 15.32
C GLU A 3 -2.78 11.07 14.59
N GLU A 4 -1.56 10.73 15.00
CA GLU A 4 -0.33 11.17 14.35
C GLU A 4 -0.26 10.71 12.89
N LEU A 5 -0.59 9.44 12.62
CA LEU A 5 -0.73 8.93 11.27
C LEU A 5 -1.74 9.76 10.47
N GLY A 6 -2.95 9.96 11.00
CA GLY A 6 -3.98 10.75 10.34
C GLY A 6 -3.56 12.19 10.03
N ARG A 7 -2.81 12.83 10.93
CA ARG A 7 -2.27 14.17 10.69
C ARG A 7 -1.16 14.19 9.63
N GLY A 8 -0.34 13.14 9.57
CA GLY A 8 0.77 13.00 8.63
C GLY A 8 0.33 12.67 7.20
N LEU A 9 -0.83 12.03 7.02
CA LEU A 9 -1.38 11.75 5.70
C LEU A 9 -1.93 13.04 5.07
N LYS A 10 -1.20 13.59 4.10
CA LYS A 10 -1.59 14.75 3.28
C LYS A 10 -1.69 14.34 1.81
N GLY A 11 -2.61 14.95 1.06
CA GLY A 11 -2.84 14.58 -0.34
C GLY A 11 -3.52 13.22 -0.49
N ILE A 12 -3.21 12.49 -1.57
CA ILE A 12 -3.80 11.16 -1.86
C ILE A 12 -2.86 10.07 -1.34
N THR A 13 -3.36 9.19 -0.48
CA THR A 13 -2.60 8.10 0.12
C THR A 13 -3.20 6.75 -0.26
N ALA A 14 -2.35 5.82 -0.72
CA ALA A 14 -2.71 4.41 -0.89
C ALA A 14 -1.98 3.56 0.16
N LEU A 15 -2.68 2.58 0.75
CA LEU A 15 -2.05 1.61 1.65
C LEU A 15 -1.59 0.39 0.83
N ALA A 16 -0.28 0.17 0.74
CA ALA A 16 0.29 -1.00 0.10
C ALA A 16 0.63 -2.09 1.12
N GLY A 17 0.47 -3.36 0.74
CA GLY A 17 0.87 -4.50 1.56
C GLY A 17 0.09 -5.76 1.21
N GLN A 18 0.60 -6.90 1.69
CA GLN A 18 -0.02 -8.20 1.41
C GLN A 18 -1.46 -8.30 1.92
N SER A 19 -2.28 -9.16 1.31
CA SER A 19 -3.62 -9.47 1.84
C SER A 19 -3.54 -9.98 3.30
N GLY A 20 -4.39 -9.46 4.17
CA GLY A 20 -4.42 -9.83 5.61
C GLY A 20 -3.54 -8.99 6.55
N THR A 21 -2.75 -8.04 6.03
CA THR A 21 -1.84 -7.18 6.84
C THR A 21 -2.53 -6.07 7.66
N GLY A 22 -3.86 -5.92 7.57
CA GLY A 22 -4.62 -4.95 8.37
C GLY A 22 -4.90 -3.59 7.72
N LYS A 23 -4.70 -3.44 6.40
CA LYS A 23 -5.00 -2.19 5.66
C LYS A 23 -6.42 -1.67 5.88
N SER A 24 -7.44 -2.52 5.69
CA SER A 24 -8.84 -2.13 5.91
C SER A 24 -9.12 -1.75 7.37
N SER A 25 -8.47 -2.42 8.33
CA SER A 25 -8.57 -2.06 9.75
C SER A 25 -7.96 -0.69 10.05
N ILE A 26 -6.89 -0.31 9.36
CA ILE A 26 -6.28 1.04 9.45
C ILE A 26 -7.23 2.08 8.87
N ILE A 27 -7.81 1.82 7.69
CA ILE A 27 -8.78 2.72 7.04
C ILE A 27 -9.97 2.97 7.96
N ASN A 28 -10.58 1.93 8.54
CA ASN A 28 -11.72 2.09 9.46
C ASN A 28 -11.37 2.86 10.74
N ARG A 29 -10.13 2.78 11.21
CA ARG A 29 -9.68 3.58 12.37
C ARG A 29 -9.41 5.04 12.01
N LEU A 30 -8.93 5.31 10.80
CA LEU A 30 -8.70 6.66 10.29
C LEU A 30 -9.99 7.36 9.85
N TYR A 31 -11.01 6.57 9.49
CA TYR A 31 -12.34 7.04 9.12
C TYR A 31 -13.41 6.24 9.91
N PRO A 32 -13.67 6.59 11.18
CA PRO A 32 -14.58 5.84 12.04
C PRO A 32 -16.04 5.83 11.57
N SER A 33 -16.43 6.83 10.76
CA SER A 33 -17.78 6.94 10.19
C SER A 33 -17.97 6.04 8.95
N LEU A 34 -16.92 5.36 8.49
CA LEU A 34 -16.97 4.40 7.41
C LEU A 34 -17.21 3.05 8.04
N ASP A 35 -18.45 2.57 7.97
CA ASP A 35 -18.77 1.18 8.32
C ASP A 35 -18.38 0.27 7.14
N LEU A 36 -17.11 0.33 6.69
CA LEU A 36 -16.63 -0.64 5.70
C LEU A 36 -16.75 -2.02 6.34
N LYS A 37 -17.51 -2.90 5.70
CA LYS A 37 -17.61 -4.31 6.10
C LYS A 37 -16.22 -4.91 6.12
N ILE A 38 -15.64 -5.06 7.31
CA ILE A 38 -14.44 -5.87 7.53
C ILE A 38 -14.90 -7.31 7.38
N GLY A 39 -14.93 -7.82 6.14
CA GLY A 39 -15.16 -9.23 5.90
C GLY A 39 -14.05 -10.01 6.60
N ASP A 40 -14.43 -10.86 7.57
CA ASP A 40 -13.55 -11.82 8.20
C ASP A 40 -12.66 -12.50 7.14
N ILE A 41 -11.41 -12.79 7.51
CA ILE A 41 -10.44 -13.53 6.71
C ILE A 41 -11.18 -14.65 5.97
N SER A 42 -11.31 -14.52 4.65
CA SER A 42 -12.01 -15.48 3.79
C SER A 42 -11.28 -16.82 3.85
N LYS A 43 -11.68 -17.64 4.84
CA LYS A 43 -11.44 -19.07 4.88
C LYS A 43 -12.26 -19.66 3.71
N LYS A 44 -11.58 -20.37 2.81
CA LYS A 44 -12.13 -21.15 1.69
C LYS A 44 -12.39 -20.40 0.38
N GLN A 45 -11.48 -20.65 -0.57
CA GLN A 45 -11.72 -21.49 -1.75
C GLN A 45 -12.92 -21.14 -2.67
N LYS A 46 -12.57 -20.97 -3.95
CA LYS A 46 -13.37 -21.21 -5.17
C LYS A 46 -14.41 -20.13 -5.55
N ARG A 47 -13.92 -19.21 -6.40
CA ARG A 47 -14.66 -18.57 -7.50
C ARG A 47 -16.04 -18.00 -7.10
N GLY A 48 -16.02 -16.86 -6.42
CA GLY A 48 -17.20 -16.03 -6.14
C GLY A 48 -16.78 -14.57 -6.05
N ARG A 49 -17.11 -13.84 -7.10
CA ARG A 49 -16.84 -12.42 -7.37
C ARG A 49 -17.52 -11.52 -6.33
N HIS A 50 -16.77 -10.95 -5.38
CA HIS A 50 -17.03 -9.65 -4.75
C HIS A 50 -15.71 -9.09 -4.18
N THR A 51 -14.80 -8.74 -5.08
CA THR A 51 -13.65 -7.86 -4.82
C THR A 51 -14.13 -6.41 -4.83
N THR A 52 -13.56 -5.53 -4.00
CA THR A 52 -13.78 -4.07 -4.07
C THR A 52 -13.33 -3.59 -5.47
N ARG A 53 -14.29 -3.51 -6.40
CA ARG A 53 -14.08 -3.06 -7.79
C ARG A 53 -14.14 -1.53 -7.93
N HIS A 54 -14.50 -0.84 -6.85
CA HIS A 54 -14.56 0.61 -6.81
C HIS A 54 -13.40 1.13 -5.98
N VAL A 55 -12.51 1.85 -6.66
CA VAL A 55 -11.47 2.66 -6.05
C VAL A 55 -12.17 3.93 -5.57
N GLU A 56 -12.47 4.02 -4.28
CA GLU A 56 -13.07 5.21 -3.67
C GLU A 56 -12.00 6.02 -2.94
N LEU A 57 -12.05 7.34 -3.11
CA LEU A 57 -11.24 8.30 -2.37
C LEU A 57 -12.03 8.78 -1.15
N LEU A 58 -11.49 8.52 0.03
CA LEU A 58 -12.13 8.78 1.30
C LEU A 58 -11.44 9.97 1.97
N ASN A 59 -12.17 11.07 2.20
CA ASN A 59 -11.62 12.27 2.83
C ASN A 59 -11.28 12.02 4.30
N LEU A 60 -10.04 12.26 4.71
CA LEU A 60 -9.65 12.07 6.11
C LEU A 60 -10.00 13.29 6.98
N LEU A 61 -10.25 13.05 8.27
CA LEU A 61 -10.62 14.08 9.25
C LEU A 61 -9.62 15.25 9.32
N TYR A 62 -8.33 14.96 9.17
CA TYR A 62 -7.24 15.94 9.26
C TYR A 62 -6.81 16.49 7.88
N GLY A 63 -7.65 16.31 6.85
CA GLY A 63 -7.36 16.60 5.45
C GLY A 63 -6.63 15.47 4.75
N GLY A 64 -6.55 15.55 3.41
CA GLY A 64 -6.07 14.45 2.57
C GLY A 64 -7.16 13.41 2.27
N MET A 65 -6.81 12.43 1.45
CA MET A 65 -7.69 11.36 0.98
C MET A 65 -6.95 10.03 1.06
N ILE A 66 -7.66 8.99 1.44
CA ILE A 66 -7.15 7.62 1.41
C ILE A 66 -7.92 6.80 0.37
N VAL A 67 -7.19 5.99 -0.39
CA VAL A 67 -7.78 5.07 -1.37
C VAL A 67 -7.78 3.64 -0.81
N ASP A 68 -8.92 2.96 -0.90
CA ASP A 68 -8.99 1.53 -0.63
C ASP A 68 -8.44 0.76 -1.84
N THR A 69 -7.35 0.01 -1.61
CA THR A 69 -6.66 -0.77 -2.63
C THR A 69 -6.61 -2.24 -2.23
N PRO A 70 -6.86 -3.19 -3.16
CA PRO A 70 -6.63 -4.60 -2.90
C PRO A 70 -5.20 -4.87 -2.42
N GLY A 71 -5.03 -5.80 -1.49
CA GLY A 71 -3.71 -6.34 -1.18
C GLY A 71 -3.17 -7.20 -2.33
N PHE A 72 -1.85 -7.31 -2.43
CA PHE A 72 -1.20 -8.29 -3.31
C PHE A 72 -0.92 -9.60 -2.56
N SER A 73 -0.90 -10.74 -3.25
CA SER A 73 -0.44 -12.02 -2.69
C SER A 73 1.07 -12.20 -2.84
N GLN A 74 1.62 -11.68 -3.93
CA GLN A 74 3.03 -11.71 -4.27
C GLN A 74 3.36 -10.41 -4.99
N MET A 75 4.55 -9.87 -4.72
CA MET A 75 5.11 -8.76 -5.50
C MET A 75 5.98 -9.37 -6.59
N ASP A 76 5.76 -8.92 -7.82
CA ASP A 76 6.56 -9.31 -8.98
C ASP A 76 7.37 -8.09 -9.43
N LEU A 77 8.58 -8.34 -9.90
CA LEU A 77 9.52 -7.35 -10.42
C LEU A 77 9.75 -7.55 -11.91
N ALA A 78 8.80 -8.19 -12.61
CA ALA A 78 8.90 -8.52 -14.04
C ALA A 78 9.26 -7.32 -14.94
N ASP A 79 8.83 -6.11 -14.56
CA ASP A 79 9.12 -4.88 -15.31
C ASP A 79 10.36 -4.12 -14.79
N CYS A 80 11.18 -4.73 -13.92
CA CYS A 80 12.40 -4.13 -13.38
C CYS A 80 13.63 -4.92 -13.80
N GLU A 81 14.51 -4.28 -14.57
CA GLU A 81 15.78 -4.85 -14.96
C GLU A 81 16.75 -4.89 -13.76
N PRO A 82 17.63 -5.91 -13.64
CA PRO A 82 18.58 -6.00 -12.53
C PRO A 82 19.45 -4.75 -12.35
N SER A 83 19.75 -4.04 -13.44
CA SER A 83 20.50 -2.78 -13.43
C SER A 83 19.76 -1.60 -12.80
N GLU A 84 18.43 -1.66 -12.75
CA GLU A 84 17.54 -0.63 -12.18
C GLU A 84 17.33 -0.85 -10.68
N LEU A 85 17.53 -2.06 -10.17
CA LEU A 85 17.32 -2.38 -8.76
C LEU A 85 18.10 -1.47 -7.81
N GLN A 86 19.33 -1.11 -8.17
CA GLN A 86 20.16 -0.18 -7.38
C GLN A 86 19.53 1.23 -7.23
N GLU A 87 18.63 1.64 -8.12
CA GLU A 87 17.92 2.94 -8.05
C GLU A 87 16.84 2.94 -6.98
N CYS A 88 16.32 1.77 -6.64
CA CYS A 88 15.27 1.58 -5.64
C CYS A 88 15.78 1.65 -4.19
N TYR A 89 17.10 1.78 -3.99
CA TYR A 89 17.77 1.77 -2.67
C TYR A 89 18.62 3.04 -2.51
N PRO A 90 18.08 4.09 -1.83
CA PRO A 90 18.75 5.38 -1.68
C PRO A 90 20.17 5.29 -1.08
N GLU A 91 20.45 4.30 -0.26
CA GLU A 91 21.77 4.07 0.34
C GLU A 91 22.88 3.76 -0.67
N TYR A 92 22.53 3.24 -1.86
CA TYR A 92 23.49 2.92 -2.91
C TYR A 92 23.88 4.14 -3.74
N GLU A 93 23.11 5.23 -3.72
CA GLU A 93 23.32 6.41 -4.56
C GLU A 93 24.77 6.92 -4.48
N LYS A 94 25.31 7.05 -3.26
CA LYS A 94 26.70 7.50 -2.99
C LYS A 94 27.80 6.53 -3.46
N TYR A 95 27.45 5.33 -3.91
CA TYR A 95 28.37 4.26 -4.31
C TYR A 95 28.25 3.85 -5.79
N ARG A 96 27.18 4.26 -6.51
CA ARG A 96 26.88 3.80 -7.89
C ARG A 96 28.05 3.93 -8.88
N HIS A 97 28.89 4.95 -8.70
CA HIS A 97 30.04 5.23 -9.59
C HIS A 97 31.40 4.95 -8.94
N LYS A 98 31.41 4.24 -7.81
CA LYS A 98 32.63 3.91 -7.04
C LYS A 98 33.04 2.45 -7.17
N CYS A 99 32.30 1.67 -7.95
CA CYS A 99 32.70 0.30 -8.23
C CYS A 99 33.93 0.32 -9.14
N TYR A 100 34.94 -0.48 -8.76
CA TYR A 100 36.16 -0.63 -9.56
C TYR A 100 35.85 -1.19 -10.96
N PHE A 101 34.87 -2.08 -11.03
CA PHE A 101 34.30 -2.58 -12.27
C PHE A 101 32.98 -1.85 -12.52
N ASN A 102 32.93 -1.06 -13.58
CA ASN A 102 31.80 -0.16 -13.91
C ASN A 102 31.22 -0.42 -15.32
N SER A 103 31.49 -1.61 -15.85
CA SER A 103 31.11 -2.12 -17.16
C SER A 103 30.35 -3.43 -17.05
#